data_AF-A0AAU3ZV85-F1
#
_entry.id   AF-A0AAU3ZV85-F1
#
_cell.length_a   1.000
_cell.length_b   1.000
_cell.length_c   1.000
_cell.angle_alpha   90.00
_cell.angle_beta   90.00
_cell.angle_gamma   90.00
#
_symmetry.space_group_name_H-M   'P 1'
#
loop_
_entity.id
_entity.type
_entity.pdbx_description
1 polymer ?
#
loop_
_entity_poly.entity_id
_entity_poly.type
_entity_poly.pdbx_seq_one_letter_code
_entity_poly.pdbx_strand_id
1 'polypeptide(L)'
;MTYDPTGRLLLTPVDRDASVRGRRLRRLGLGQHPDPVFDEFARRLAEATGAPYALVNFIDENRQFFAGLHTPAGTHSGGDLSAVAAAFGINRVMARDHGYCPHVVARRKALVLEDVCDYPRFAGNPVVDEIGIRSYLGAPLIDRTDTALGAVCVVDTVPRQWGLAGLETIKAAAAELVAQIHHREDGGI
;
A
#
# COMPACT_ATOMS: atom_id res chain seq x y z
N MET A 1 29.57 -22.82 -1.29
CA MET A 1 28.97 -21.60 -0.70
C MET A 1 28.82 -20.60 -1.83
N THR A 2 27.63 -20.53 -2.43
CA THR A 2 27.32 -19.58 -3.49
C THR A 2 26.97 -18.25 -2.84
N TYR A 3 27.85 -17.26 -3.00
CA TYR A 3 27.60 -15.88 -2.62
C TYR A 3 26.61 -15.31 -3.65
N ASP A 4 25.38 -15.08 -3.21
CA ASP A 4 24.38 -14.32 -3.97
C ASP A 4 24.55 -12.83 -3.65
N PRO A 5 25.07 -12.01 -4.58
CA PRO A 5 25.27 -10.58 -4.36
C PRO A 5 23.95 -9.81 -4.21
N THR A 6 22.81 -10.41 -4.54
CA THR A 6 21.48 -9.81 -4.48
C THR A 6 20.84 -9.92 -3.09
N GLY A 7 21.33 -10.83 -2.24
CA GLY A 7 20.75 -11.13 -0.92
C GLY A 7 20.86 -10.01 0.13
N ARG A 8 21.55 -8.89 -0.17
CA ARG A 8 21.76 -7.76 0.76
C ARG A 8 20.77 -6.60 0.59
N LEU A 9 19.86 -6.64 -0.38
CA LEU A 9 18.88 -5.57 -0.62
C LEU A 9 17.43 -5.99 -0.35
N LEU A 10 17.20 -7.09 0.37
CA LEU A 10 15.89 -7.41 0.91
C LEU A 10 15.60 -6.50 2.12
N LEU A 11 15.31 -5.23 1.84
CA LEU A 11 14.92 -4.23 2.84
C LEU A 11 13.59 -4.60 3.51
N THR A 12 12.74 -5.36 2.82
CA THR A 12 11.48 -5.87 3.37
C THR A 12 11.77 -7.02 4.35
N PRO A 13 11.35 -6.94 5.63
CA PRO A 13 11.53 -8.02 6.58
C PRO A 13 10.91 -9.33 6.10
N VAL A 14 11.46 -10.46 6.56
CA VAL A 14 10.91 -11.79 6.25
C VAL A 14 9.44 -11.86 6.69
N ASP A 15 8.55 -12.02 5.71
CA ASP A 15 7.12 -12.07 5.93
C ASP A 15 6.65 -13.51 6.13
N ARG A 16 6.61 -13.93 7.39
CA ARG A 16 6.22 -15.29 7.80
C ARG A 16 4.73 -15.57 7.60
N ASP A 17 3.92 -14.51 7.47
CA ASP A 17 2.46 -14.61 7.40
C ASP A 17 1.95 -14.67 5.95
N ALA A 18 2.84 -14.58 4.96
CA ALA A 18 2.52 -14.54 3.54
C ALA A 18 1.47 -15.59 3.12
N SER A 19 1.69 -16.84 3.48
CA SER A 19 0.80 -17.96 3.12
C SER A 19 -0.53 -17.93 3.85
N VAL A 20 -0.52 -17.59 5.13
CA VAL A 20 -1.75 -17.44 5.94
C VAL A 20 -2.60 -16.32 5.36
N ARG A 21 -1.97 -15.19 5.08
CA ARG A 21 -2.59 -14.01 4.48
C ARG A 21 -3.15 -14.26 3.09
N GLY A 22 -2.40 -14.93 2.21
CA GLY A 22 -2.89 -15.29 0.88
C GLY A 22 -4.15 -16.16 0.94
N ARG A 23 -4.20 -17.15 1.84
CA ARG A 23 -5.42 -17.95 2.06
C ARG A 23 -6.57 -17.12 2.62
N ARG A 24 -6.28 -16.19 3.53
CA ARG A 24 -7.30 -15.32 4.13
C ARG A 24 -7.93 -14.38 3.11
N LEU A 25 -7.11 -13.72 2.29
CA LEU A 25 -7.56 -12.86 1.18
C LEU A 25 -8.47 -13.64 0.21
N ARG A 26 -8.07 -14.86 -0.18
CA ARG A 26 -8.91 -15.73 -1.03
C ARG A 26 -10.25 -16.07 -0.40
N ARG A 27 -10.29 -16.39 0.90
CA ARG A 27 -11.55 -16.67 1.62
C ARG A 27 -12.48 -15.45 1.66
N LEU A 28 -11.92 -14.26 1.79
CA LEU A 28 -12.66 -13.00 1.80
C LEU A 28 -13.07 -12.52 0.38
N GLY A 29 -12.63 -13.20 -0.68
CA GLY A 29 -12.84 -12.75 -2.06
C GLY A 29 -12.06 -11.47 -2.42
N LEU A 30 -11.00 -11.14 -1.68
CA LEU A 30 -10.22 -9.91 -1.83
C LEU A 30 -8.93 -10.15 -2.62
N GLY A 31 -8.42 -9.10 -3.28
CA GLY A 31 -7.10 -9.11 -3.93
C GLY A 31 -7.05 -9.78 -5.32
N GLN A 32 -8.21 -9.99 -5.94
CA GLN A 32 -8.33 -10.59 -7.29
C GLN A 32 -8.84 -9.60 -8.33
N HIS A 33 -9.78 -8.73 -7.95
CA HIS A 33 -10.38 -7.74 -8.83
C HIS A 33 -10.41 -6.37 -8.14
N PRO A 34 -10.33 -5.27 -8.91
CA PRO A 34 -10.56 -3.93 -8.37
C PRO A 34 -11.96 -3.84 -7.77
N ASP A 35 -12.12 -3.04 -6.72
CA ASP A 35 -13.40 -2.86 -6.05
C ASP A 35 -13.75 -1.37 -6.03
N PRO A 36 -14.86 -0.95 -6.67
CA PRO A 36 -15.26 0.45 -6.73
C PRO A 36 -15.45 1.10 -5.35
N VAL A 37 -15.82 0.32 -4.34
CA VAL A 37 -15.97 0.84 -2.97
C VAL A 37 -14.61 1.11 -2.34
N PHE A 38 -13.59 0.32 -2.66
CA PHE A 38 -12.22 0.60 -2.21
C PHE A 38 -11.57 1.74 -3.01
N ASP A 39 -11.93 1.92 -4.28
CA ASP A 39 -11.54 3.11 -5.06
C ASP A 39 -12.14 4.38 -4.43
N GLU A 40 -13.42 4.34 -4.06
CA GLU A 40 -14.10 5.43 -3.38
C GLU A 40 -13.52 5.69 -1.99
N PHE A 41 -13.17 4.63 -1.25
CA PHE A 41 -12.44 4.74 0.00
C PHE A 41 -11.09 5.44 -0.19
N ALA A 42 -10.31 5.02 -1.20
CA ALA A 42 -9.03 5.64 -1.53
C ALA A 42 -9.20 7.12 -1.89
N ARG A 43 -10.22 7.48 -2.68
CA ARG A 43 -10.54 8.88 -3.01
C ARG A 43 -10.78 9.72 -1.77
N ARG A 44 -11.65 9.27 -0.86
CA ARG A 44 -11.91 9.98 0.41
C ARG A 44 -10.66 10.14 1.26
N LEU A 45 -9.80 9.12 1.29
CA LEU A 45 -8.53 9.18 2.02
C LEU A 45 -7.57 10.20 1.42
N ALA A 46 -7.45 10.24 0.10
CA ALA A 46 -6.65 11.24 -0.62
C ALA A 46 -7.13 12.67 -0.26
N GLU A 47 -8.44 12.90 -0.30
CA GLU A 47 -9.04 14.19 0.07
C GLU A 47 -8.77 14.57 1.53
N ALA A 48 -8.96 13.63 2.46
CA ALA A 48 -8.75 13.86 3.89
C ALA A 48 -7.29 14.17 4.25
N THR A 49 -6.34 13.66 3.47
CA THR A 49 -4.89 13.84 3.69
C THR A 49 -4.27 14.92 2.80
N GLY A 50 -5.02 15.41 1.80
CA GLY A 50 -4.53 16.30 0.76
C GLY A 50 -3.46 15.68 -0.14
N ALA A 51 -3.27 14.36 -0.09
CA ALA A 51 -2.29 13.63 -0.89
C ALA A 51 -2.88 13.28 -2.27
N PRO A 52 -2.10 13.33 -3.36
CA PRO A 52 -2.60 13.08 -4.71
C PRO A 52 -2.92 11.60 -4.97
N TYR A 53 -2.24 10.68 -4.28
CA TYR A 53 -2.42 9.24 -4.48
C TYR A 53 -2.79 8.55 -3.18
N ALA A 54 -3.76 7.64 -3.27
CA ALA A 54 -4.18 6.80 -2.16
C ALA A 54 -4.47 5.38 -2.65
N LEU A 55 -4.15 4.39 -1.82
CA LEU A 55 -4.25 2.98 -2.18
C LEU A 55 -4.84 2.15 -1.04
N VAL A 56 -5.68 1.19 -1.42
CA VAL A 56 -5.97 -0.02 -0.65
C VAL A 56 -5.22 -1.15 -1.31
N ASN A 57 -4.13 -1.59 -0.65
CA ASN A 57 -3.19 -2.53 -1.23
C ASN A 57 -3.20 -3.84 -0.44
N PHE A 58 -3.61 -4.93 -1.09
CA PHE A 58 -3.50 -6.28 -0.53
C PHE A 58 -2.23 -6.95 -1.00
N ILE A 59 -1.59 -7.71 -0.11
CA ILE A 59 -0.31 -8.37 -0.40
C ILE A 59 -0.50 -9.85 -0.22
N ASP A 60 -0.29 -10.66 -1.26
CA ASP A 60 -0.30 -12.13 -1.14
C ASP A 60 1.12 -12.70 -1.15
N GLU A 61 1.28 -14.00 -1.41
CA GLU A 61 2.58 -14.68 -1.49
C GLU A 61 3.48 -14.14 -2.61
N ASN A 62 2.87 -13.68 -3.70
CA ASN A 62 3.53 -13.46 -4.98
C ASN A 62 3.53 -12.00 -5.42
N ARG A 63 2.53 -11.21 -5.02
CA ARG A 63 2.34 -9.85 -5.53
C ARG A 63 1.63 -8.92 -4.54
N GLN A 64 1.68 -7.64 -4.87
CA GLN A 64 0.80 -6.60 -4.36
C GLN A 64 -0.34 -6.37 -5.37
N PHE A 65 -1.54 -6.12 -4.86
CA PHE A 65 -2.73 -5.87 -5.65
C PHE A 65 -3.49 -4.65 -5.10
N PHE A 66 -3.62 -3.62 -5.92
CA PHE A 66 -4.31 -2.38 -5.57
C PHE A 66 -5.82 -2.51 -5.78
N ALA A 67 -6.48 -3.08 -4.78
CA ALA A 67 -7.92 -3.29 -4.80
C ALA A 67 -8.71 -1.97 -4.79
N GLY A 68 -8.14 -0.94 -4.15
CA GLY A 68 -8.59 0.45 -4.24
C GLY A 68 -7.43 1.34 -4.68
N LEU A 69 -7.68 2.25 -5.61
CA LEU A 69 -6.70 3.19 -6.13
C LEU A 69 -7.38 4.51 -6.47
N HIS A 70 -6.87 5.59 -5.88
CA HIS A 70 -7.16 6.94 -6.32
C HIS A 70 -5.91 7.58 -6.91
N THR A 71 -6.10 8.23 -8.05
CA THR A 71 -5.10 9.09 -8.70
C THR A 71 -5.80 10.35 -9.20
N PRO A 72 -5.10 11.50 -9.35
CA PRO A 72 -5.70 12.73 -9.83
C PRO A 72 -6.28 12.57 -11.25
N ALA A 73 -7.41 13.22 -11.55
CA ALA A 73 -8.02 13.19 -12.88
C ALA A 73 -7.12 13.86 -13.94
N GLY A 74 -7.05 13.28 -15.15
CA GLY A 74 -6.16 13.73 -16.25
C GLY A 74 -4.96 12.81 -16.51
N THR A 75 -4.72 11.84 -15.63
CA THR A 75 -3.69 10.78 -15.73
C THR A 75 -4.03 9.67 -16.73
N HIS A 76 -4.93 9.92 -17.69
CA HIS A 76 -5.29 9.00 -18.77
C HIS A 76 -5.22 9.61 -20.17
N SER A 77 -4.72 10.85 -20.34
CA SER A 77 -4.65 11.49 -21.66
C SER A 77 -3.29 12.17 -21.88
N GLY A 78 -2.57 11.63 -22.87
CA GLY A 78 -1.24 11.98 -23.39
C GLY A 78 -0.62 13.33 -23.01
N GLY A 79 0.57 13.25 -22.39
CA GLY A 79 1.48 14.35 -22.07
C GLY A 79 1.73 14.43 -20.56
N ASP A 80 2.92 14.01 -20.09
CA ASP A 80 3.29 13.88 -18.67
C ASP A 80 2.49 12.86 -17.83
N LEU A 81 2.15 11.74 -18.44
CA LEU A 81 1.55 10.55 -17.79
C LEU A 81 2.52 9.77 -16.85
N SER A 82 3.68 10.31 -16.48
CA SER A 82 4.91 9.67 -16.99
C SER A 82 5.60 8.58 -16.16
N ALA A 83 5.22 8.27 -14.92
CA ALA A 83 5.89 7.18 -14.18
C ALA A 83 5.04 6.59 -13.05
N VAL A 84 4.43 7.44 -12.22
CA VAL A 84 3.71 7.01 -11.00
C VAL A 84 2.48 6.16 -11.31
N ALA A 85 1.58 6.65 -12.17
CA ALA A 85 0.39 5.91 -12.58
C ALA A 85 0.74 4.67 -13.41
N ALA A 86 1.78 4.76 -14.25
CA ALA A 86 2.29 3.63 -15.03
C ALA A 86 2.92 2.54 -14.15
N ALA A 87 3.62 2.94 -13.09
CA ALA A 87 4.27 2.03 -12.14
C ALA A 87 3.30 1.37 -11.15
N PHE A 88 2.13 1.97 -10.92
CA PHE A 88 1.01 1.27 -10.28
C PHE A 88 0.38 0.19 -11.18
N GLY A 89 0.85 0.09 -12.43
CA GLY A 89 0.55 -0.96 -13.39
C GLY A 89 -0.81 -0.79 -14.08
N ILE A 90 -0.85 -1.08 -15.38
CA ILE A 90 -2.10 -1.15 -16.18
C ILE A 90 -3.14 -2.09 -15.52
N ASN A 91 -2.66 -3.07 -14.75
CA ASN A 91 -3.47 -4.11 -14.10
C ASN A 91 -3.54 -4.00 -12.56
N ARG A 92 -3.14 -2.87 -11.95
CA ARG A 92 -3.16 -2.68 -10.48
C ARG A 92 -2.35 -3.73 -9.70
N VAL A 93 -1.27 -4.22 -10.31
CA VAL A 93 -0.38 -5.23 -9.73
C VAL A 93 1.02 -4.67 -9.67
N MET A 94 1.69 -4.91 -8.55
CA MET A 94 3.08 -4.55 -8.32
C MET A 94 3.82 -5.74 -7.71
N ALA A 95 5.12 -5.85 -7.99
CA ALA A 95 5.96 -6.87 -7.40
C ALA A 95 5.97 -6.74 -5.86
N ARG A 96 6.02 -7.88 -5.17
CA ARG A 96 5.81 -7.97 -3.72
C ARG A 96 6.76 -7.10 -2.89
N ASP A 97 8.00 -7.00 -3.32
CA ASP A 97 9.12 -6.38 -2.62
C ASP A 97 9.28 -4.88 -2.92
N HIS A 98 8.41 -4.32 -3.77
CA HIS A 98 8.47 -2.90 -4.15
C HIS A 98 7.67 -2.00 -3.19
N GLY A 99 8.10 -0.75 -3.06
CA GLY A 99 7.40 0.26 -2.24
C GLY A 99 7.44 -0.03 -0.75
N TYR A 100 6.55 0.62 0.00
CA TYR A 100 6.62 0.67 1.47
C TYR A 100 5.56 -0.18 2.19
N CYS A 101 4.46 -0.51 1.50
CA CYS A 101 3.39 -1.35 2.04
C CYS A 101 3.88 -2.72 2.56
N PRO A 102 4.84 -3.40 1.92
CA PRO A 102 5.38 -4.66 2.44
C PRO A 102 6.02 -4.49 3.83
N HIS A 103 6.67 -3.36 4.09
CA HIS A 103 7.25 -3.07 5.41
C HIS A 103 6.17 -2.80 6.46
N VAL A 104 5.07 -2.15 6.08
CA VAL A 104 3.92 -1.90 6.97
C VAL A 104 3.27 -3.22 7.37
N VAL A 105 3.05 -4.11 6.41
CA VAL A 105 2.50 -5.45 6.64
C VAL A 105 3.42 -6.28 7.52
N ALA A 106 4.70 -6.38 7.16
CA ALA A 106 5.66 -7.20 7.90
C ALA A 106 5.90 -6.72 9.33
N ARG A 107 5.89 -5.40 9.57
CA ARG A 107 6.07 -4.82 10.92
C ARG A 107 4.77 -4.73 11.71
N ARG A 108 3.61 -4.90 11.05
CA ARG A 108 2.27 -4.75 11.65
C ARG A 108 2.11 -3.39 12.35
N LYS A 109 2.74 -2.35 11.80
CA LYS A 109 2.78 -1.00 12.38
C LYS A 109 2.67 0.04 11.27
N ALA A 110 1.98 1.14 11.57
CA ALA A 110 1.94 2.29 10.69
C ALA A 110 3.36 2.83 10.41
N LEU A 111 3.56 3.34 9.21
CA LEU A 111 4.81 3.91 8.74
C LEU A 111 4.52 5.30 8.19
N VAL A 112 5.27 6.27 8.70
CA VAL A 112 5.23 7.67 8.29
C VAL A 112 6.62 8.00 7.78
N LEU A 113 6.71 8.44 6.53
CA LEU A 113 7.92 8.95 5.89
C LEU A 113 7.58 10.33 5.35
N GLU A 114 8.05 11.36 6.03
CA GLU A 114 7.83 12.75 5.64
C GLU A 114 8.64 13.11 4.39
N ASP A 115 9.89 12.65 4.35
CA ASP A 115 10.71 12.56 3.15
C ASP A 115 11.40 11.18 3.10
N VAL A 116 11.15 10.38 2.06
CA VAL A 116 11.73 9.03 1.94
C VAL A 116 13.24 9.07 1.76
N CYS A 117 13.79 10.16 1.20
CA CYS A 117 15.23 10.34 1.01
C CYS A 117 15.99 10.48 2.34
N ASP A 118 15.31 10.88 3.41
CA ASP A 118 15.89 10.98 4.76
C ASP A 118 16.08 9.61 5.44
N TYR A 119 15.65 8.54 4.79
CA TYR A 119 15.72 7.18 5.32
C TYR A 119 16.59 6.29 4.41
N PRO A 120 17.92 6.24 4.62
CA PRO A 120 18.85 5.46 3.80
C PRO A 120 18.50 3.98 3.67
N ARG A 121 17.78 3.41 4.65
CA ARG A 121 17.27 2.04 4.59
C ARG A 121 16.19 1.80 3.52
N PHE A 122 15.71 2.84 2.84
CA PHE A 122 14.79 2.73 1.71
C PHE A 122 15.43 3.16 0.39
N ALA A 123 16.72 3.52 0.40
CA ALA A 123 17.47 3.80 -0.83
C ALA A 123 17.54 2.53 -1.70
N GLY A 124 17.40 2.69 -3.02
CA GLY A 124 17.35 1.57 -3.96
C GLY A 124 15.98 0.90 -4.08
N ASN A 125 14.94 1.43 -3.41
CA ASN A 125 13.56 1.00 -3.67
C ASN A 125 13.12 1.62 -5.01
N PRO A 126 12.67 0.82 -6.00
CA PRO A 126 12.28 1.35 -7.31
C PRO A 126 11.19 2.43 -7.25
N VAL A 127 10.38 2.43 -6.20
CA VAL A 127 9.37 3.48 -5.96
C VAL A 127 9.98 4.85 -5.61
N VAL A 128 11.17 4.88 -5.01
CA VAL A 128 11.94 6.13 -4.80
C VAL A 128 12.55 6.58 -6.12
N ASP A 129 13.27 5.66 -6.77
CA ASP A 129 14.22 6.02 -7.82
C ASP A 129 13.56 6.17 -9.20
N GLU A 130 12.52 5.39 -9.51
CA GLU A 130 11.86 5.39 -10.82
C GLU A 130 10.58 6.24 -10.86
N ILE A 131 9.89 6.33 -9.72
CA ILE A 131 8.57 6.94 -9.61
C ILE A 131 8.63 8.37 -9.05
N GLY A 132 9.70 8.71 -8.32
CA GLY A 132 9.87 10.03 -7.72
C GLY A 132 8.99 10.27 -6.49
N ILE A 133 8.54 9.21 -5.81
CA ILE A 133 7.82 9.36 -4.52
C ILE A 133 8.76 9.97 -3.49
N ARG A 134 8.28 11.02 -2.80
CA ARG A 134 9.00 11.71 -1.73
C ARG A 134 8.37 11.52 -0.37
N SER A 135 7.08 11.26 -0.25
CA SER A 135 6.46 11.01 1.06
C SER A 135 5.52 9.81 1.02
N TYR A 136 5.39 9.13 2.18
CA TYR A 136 4.55 7.96 2.36
C TYR A 136 3.90 7.99 3.75
N LEU A 137 2.62 7.69 3.80
CA LEU A 137 1.88 7.47 5.05
C LEU A 137 1.00 6.24 4.87
N GLY A 138 1.21 5.21 5.70
CA GLY A 138 0.47 3.96 5.58
C GLY A 138 0.26 3.23 6.90
N ALA A 139 -0.82 2.44 6.97
CA ALA A 139 -1.19 1.63 8.12
C ALA A 139 -1.63 0.22 7.70
N PRO A 140 -1.35 -0.81 8.52
CA PRO A 140 -1.70 -2.19 8.19
C PRO A 140 -3.19 -2.44 8.35
N LEU A 141 -3.74 -3.29 7.49
CA LEU A 141 -5.13 -3.78 7.58
C LEU A 141 -5.15 -5.11 8.34
N ILE A 142 -5.14 -5.04 9.67
CA ILE A 142 -5.16 -6.22 10.54
C ILE A 142 -6.60 -6.64 10.78
N ASP A 143 -6.98 -7.83 10.32
CA ASP A 143 -8.34 -8.33 10.46
C ASP A 143 -8.58 -9.06 11.79
N ARG A 144 -9.82 -9.53 12.02
CA ARG A 144 -10.22 -10.25 13.24
C ARG A 144 -9.50 -11.59 13.46
N THR A 145 -8.77 -12.09 12.46
CA THR A 145 -7.93 -13.29 12.57
C THR A 145 -6.49 -12.96 12.95
N ASP A 146 -6.24 -11.70 13.33
CA ASP A 146 -4.90 -11.16 13.59
C ASP A 146 -3.98 -11.27 12.36
N THR A 147 -4.56 -11.31 11.15
CA THR A 147 -3.79 -11.35 9.89
C THR A 147 -3.72 -9.95 9.29
N ALA A 148 -2.51 -9.45 9.04
CA ALA A 148 -2.30 -8.16 8.35
C ALA A 148 -2.52 -8.32 6.84
N LEU A 149 -3.76 -8.22 6.35
CA LEU A 149 -4.19 -8.48 4.96
C LEU A 149 -3.45 -7.66 3.89
N GLY A 150 -2.97 -6.49 4.28
CA GLY A 150 -2.40 -5.50 3.38
C GLY A 150 -2.16 -4.19 4.12
N ALA A 151 -2.11 -3.10 3.37
CA ALA A 151 -2.01 -1.76 3.91
C ALA A 151 -2.95 -0.81 3.17
N VAL A 152 -3.44 0.17 3.91
CA VAL A 152 -3.96 1.41 3.34
C VAL A 152 -2.84 2.46 3.39
N CYS A 153 -2.65 3.21 2.32
CA CYS A 153 -1.63 4.24 2.29
C CYS A 153 -1.96 5.41 1.36
N VAL A 154 -1.25 6.50 1.59
CA VAL A 154 -1.16 7.64 0.67
C VAL A 154 0.30 7.92 0.34
N VAL A 155 0.54 8.45 -0.85
CA VAL A 155 1.87 8.84 -1.31
C VAL A 155 1.84 10.17 -2.04
N ASP A 156 2.98 10.85 -2.04
CA ASP A 156 3.20 12.07 -2.80
C ASP A 156 4.62 12.12 -3.37
N THR A 157 4.80 12.83 -4.46
CA THR A 157 6.07 13.20 -5.08
C THR A 157 6.73 14.41 -4.44
N VAL A 158 6.10 15.04 -3.43
CA VAL A 158 6.73 16.05 -2.56
C VAL A 158 6.81 15.59 -1.09
N PRO A 159 7.80 16.08 -0.32
CA PRO A 159 7.84 15.87 1.12
C PRO A 159 6.60 16.43 1.81
N ARG A 160 6.14 15.76 2.87
CA ARG A 160 4.95 16.16 3.63
C ARG A 160 5.14 15.99 5.13
N GLN A 161 4.77 17.03 5.89
CA GLN A 161 4.70 16.95 7.35
C GLN A 161 3.40 16.30 7.77
N TRP A 162 3.40 14.97 7.87
CA TRP A 162 2.23 14.22 8.31
C TRP A 162 1.95 14.45 9.80
N GLY A 163 3.02 14.52 10.61
CA GLY A 163 2.94 14.66 12.06
C GLY A 163 2.05 13.62 12.73
N LEU A 164 1.61 13.96 13.95
CA LEU A 164 0.69 13.11 14.72
C LEU A 164 -0.70 13.04 14.06
N ALA A 165 -1.16 14.14 13.46
CA ALA A 165 -2.47 14.21 12.82
C ALA A 165 -2.59 13.18 11.68
N GLY A 166 -1.61 13.14 10.76
CA GLY A 166 -1.59 12.17 9.66
C GLY A 166 -1.50 10.73 10.16
N LEU A 167 -0.70 10.47 11.21
CA LEU A 167 -0.62 9.15 11.82
C LEU A 167 -1.97 8.68 12.39
N GLU A 168 -2.71 9.55 13.07
CA GLU A 168 -4.03 9.21 13.61
C GLU A 168 -5.06 9.07 12.50
N THR A 169 -5.04 9.92 11.47
CA THR A 169 -5.90 9.80 10.28
C THR A 169 -5.72 8.46 9.58
N ILE A 170 -4.48 8.02 9.31
CA ILE A 170 -4.26 6.77 8.57
C ILE A 170 -4.62 5.53 9.40
N LYS A 171 -4.42 5.58 10.72
CA LYS A 171 -4.87 4.50 11.63
C LYS A 171 -6.40 4.42 11.68
N ALA A 172 -7.08 5.56 11.76
CA ALA A 172 -8.54 5.61 11.74
C ALA A 172 -9.08 5.07 10.42
N ALA A 173 -8.49 5.46 9.30
CA ALA A 173 -8.83 4.94 7.97
C ALA A 173 -8.62 3.42 7.88
N ALA A 174 -7.50 2.90 8.40
CA ALA A 174 -7.26 1.45 8.45
C ALA A 174 -8.33 0.72 9.27
N ALA A 175 -8.71 1.27 10.43
CA ALA A 175 -9.76 0.70 11.28
C ALA A 175 -11.15 0.72 10.60
N GLU A 176 -11.52 1.83 9.95
CA GLU A 176 -12.76 1.96 9.17
C GLU A 176 -12.82 0.89 8.07
N LEU A 177 -11.74 0.75 7.29
CA LEU A 177 -11.68 -0.20 6.19
C LEU A 177 -11.72 -1.65 6.67
N VAL A 178 -11.04 -1.97 7.78
CA VAL A 178 -11.13 -3.30 8.40
C VAL A 178 -12.55 -3.61 8.86
N ALA A 179 -13.23 -2.65 9.50
CA ALA A 179 -14.63 -2.82 9.89
C ALA A 179 -15.54 -3.05 8.67
N GLN A 180 -15.30 -2.33 7.58
CA GLN A 180 -16.02 -2.53 6.32
C GLN A 180 -15.78 -3.93 5.73
N ILE A 181 -14.55 -4.45 5.79
CA ILE A 181 -14.22 -5.82 5.38
C ILE A 181 -14.98 -6.84 6.24
N HIS A 182 -15.04 -6.62 7.57
CA HIS A 182 -15.78 -7.52 8.47
C HIS A 182 -17.27 -7.52 8.19
N HIS A 183 -17.87 -6.35 7.96
CA HIS A 183 -19.28 -6.25 7.60
C HIS A 183 -19.60 -6.99 6.30
N ARG A 184 -18.71 -6.95 5.30
CA ARG A 184 -18.88 -7.73 4.06
C ARG A 184 -18.76 -9.23 4.28
N GLU A 185 -17.85 -9.65 5.15
CA GLU A 185 -17.71 -11.06 5.53
C GLU A 185 -18.95 -11.55 6.30
N ASP A 186 -19.47 -10.75 7.24
CA ASP A 186 -20.64 -11.10 8.06
C ASP A 186 -21.95 -11.07 7.26
N GLY A 187 -22.05 -10.15 6.29
CA GLY A 187 -23.19 -10.04 5.37
C GLY A 187 -23.12 -10.99 4.18
N GLY A 188 -22.08 -11.82 4.08
CA GLY A 188 -21.81 -12.72 2.96
C GLY A 188 -22.34 -14.15 3.14
N ILE A 189 -23.65 -14.32 2.91
CA ILE A 189 -24.20 -15.33 1.98
C ILE A 189 -24.98 -14.55 0.93
#